data_AF-A0A3N4I239-F1
#
_entry.id   AF-A0A3N4I239-F1
#
_cell.length_a   1.000
_cell.length_b   1.000
_cell.length_c   1.000
_cell.angle_alpha   90.00
_cell.angle_beta   90.00
_cell.angle_gamma   90.00
#
_symmetry.space_group_name_H-M   'P 1'
#
loop_
_entity.id
_entity.type
_entity.pdbx_description
1 polymer ?
#
loop_
_entity_poly.entity_id
_entity_poly.type
_entity_poly.pdbx_seq_one_letter_code
_entity_poly.pdbx_strand_id
1 'polypeptide(L)'
;MSYTQLRCGGCNQIFDSMERKKEHIDVATGHRSKIVENAYRWIVSLDEVNIGVSSDMEFYCAIEGCDFSSVNECRLRAHCSTHKSLTLKGNVQFLKHTTKKGLFGPYKVPVYTYTFETKTKQDRIDESNNSHAALSSSLPTVNAIEAPQVAVSNSNDAATSPPSLPSQDNSDAATIIVEFTSEIITNAEPATECFGINEMKAALRAKYNKTIFDEALRTMMEKVKIYMEKTMERLG
;
A
#
# COMPACT_ATOMS: atom_id res chain seq x y z
N MET A 1 5.51 -32.13 -27.63
CA MET A 1 6.02 -31.16 -26.64
C MET A 1 4.84 -30.54 -25.93
N SER A 2 4.63 -30.87 -24.65
CA SER A 2 3.59 -30.25 -23.83
C SER A 2 4.10 -28.89 -23.33
N TYR A 3 3.48 -27.79 -23.74
CA TYR A 3 3.80 -26.47 -23.20
C TYR A 3 3.29 -26.38 -21.76
N THR A 4 4.18 -26.14 -20.80
CA THR A 4 3.82 -25.90 -19.41
C THR A 4 3.14 -24.53 -19.33
N GLN A 5 1.82 -24.49 -19.23
CA GLN A 5 1.06 -23.25 -19.07
C GLN A 5 1.46 -22.53 -17.77
N LEU A 6 1.97 -21.30 -17.88
CA LEU A 6 2.34 -20.50 -16.72
C LEU A 6 1.11 -19.74 -16.23
N ARG A 7 0.67 -19.97 -14.99
CA ARG A 7 -0.46 -19.24 -14.40
C ARG A 7 0.01 -18.23 -13.36
N CYS A 8 -0.63 -17.06 -13.32
CA CYS A 8 -0.46 -16.12 -12.22
C CYS A 8 -1.25 -16.63 -11.00
N GLY A 9 -0.59 -16.81 -9.86
CA GLY A 9 -1.24 -17.28 -8.63
C GLY A 9 -2.19 -16.26 -8.00
N GLY A 10 -2.10 -14.98 -8.43
CA GLY A 10 -3.00 -13.93 -7.96
C GLY A 10 -4.34 -13.92 -8.70
N CYS A 11 -4.31 -13.85 -10.03
CA CYS A 11 -5.50 -13.64 -10.86
C CYS A 11 -5.87 -14.82 -11.79
N ASN A 12 -5.11 -15.92 -11.74
CA ASN A 12 -5.27 -17.10 -12.60
C ASN A 12 -5.14 -16.85 -14.13
N GLN A 13 -4.64 -15.69 -14.56
CA GLN A 13 -4.31 -15.47 -15.98
C GLN A 13 -3.21 -16.45 -16.43
N ILE A 14 -3.33 -16.91 -17.69
CA ILE A 14 -2.41 -17.86 -18.31
C ILE A 14 -1.47 -17.08 -19.23
N PHE A 15 -0.18 -17.38 -19.14
CA PHE A 15 0.90 -16.77 -19.91
C PHE A 15 1.63 -17.82 -20.73
N ASP A 16 2.08 -17.41 -21.90
CA ASP A 16 2.90 -18.16 -22.85
C ASP A 16 4.40 -18.09 -22.52
N SER A 17 4.85 -17.07 -21.77
CA SER A 17 6.24 -16.92 -21.31
C SER A 17 6.36 -16.44 -19.87
N MET A 18 7.53 -16.67 -19.26
CA MET A 18 7.81 -16.19 -17.90
C MET A 18 7.96 -14.66 -17.90
N GLU A 19 8.51 -14.09 -18.97
CA GLU A 19 8.69 -12.65 -19.14
C GLU A 19 7.34 -11.93 -19.11
N ARG A 20 6.32 -12.44 -19.82
CA ARG A 20 4.97 -11.87 -19.79
C ARG A 20 4.28 -12.02 -18.44
N LYS A 21 4.50 -13.15 -17.76
CA LYS A 21 4.00 -13.33 -16.39
C LYS A 21 4.65 -12.33 -15.44
N LYS A 22 5.95 -12.07 -15.59
CA LYS A 22 6.69 -11.08 -14.78
C LYS A 22 6.20 -9.66 -15.09
N GLU A 23 6.07 -9.31 -16.37
CA GLU A 23 5.51 -8.03 -16.80
C GLU A 23 4.09 -7.83 -16.25
N HIS A 24 3.24 -8.86 -16.24
CA HIS A 24 1.91 -8.80 -15.63
C HIS A 24 1.93 -8.56 -14.11
N ILE A 25 2.94 -9.10 -13.41
CA ILE A 25 3.12 -8.85 -11.97
C ILE A 25 3.67 -7.44 -11.72
N ASP A 26 4.45 -6.90 -12.65
CA ASP A 26 5.13 -5.62 -12.53
C ASP A 26 4.30 -4.42 -12.99
N VAL A 27 3.61 -4.57 -14.13
CA VAL A 27 2.64 -3.63 -14.63
C VAL A 27 1.36 -3.83 -13.83
N ALA A 28 0.86 -2.76 -13.22
CA ALA A 28 -0.43 -2.77 -12.52
C ALA A 28 -1.57 -3.00 -13.54
N THR A 29 -1.70 -4.24 -14.03
CA THR A 29 -2.69 -4.60 -15.04
C THR A 29 -4.06 -4.62 -14.39
N GLY A 30 -4.69 -3.46 -14.27
CA GLY A 30 -6.13 -3.25 -14.32
C GLY A 30 -7.01 -4.12 -13.40
N HIS A 31 -6.48 -4.76 -12.36
CA HIS A 31 -7.27 -5.48 -11.38
C HIS A 31 -8.01 -4.43 -10.54
N ARG A 32 -9.17 -4.01 -11.05
CA ARG A 32 -10.12 -3.08 -10.39
C ARG A 32 -10.80 -3.71 -9.18
N SER A 33 -10.32 -4.87 -8.71
CA SER A 33 -10.79 -5.48 -7.49
C SER A 33 -10.57 -4.48 -6.36
N LYS A 34 -11.65 -4.00 -5.75
CA LYS A 34 -11.54 -3.13 -4.56
C LYS A 34 -11.12 -3.91 -3.32
N ILE A 35 -11.14 -5.24 -3.39
CA ILE A 35 -10.93 -6.15 -2.29
C ILE A 35 -10.10 -7.33 -2.79
N VAL A 36 -9.03 -7.67 -2.07
CA VAL A 36 -8.26 -8.90 -2.23
C VAL A 36 -8.87 -9.94 -1.29
N GLU A 37 -9.62 -10.87 -1.85
CA GLU A 37 -10.25 -11.93 -1.08
C GLU A 37 -9.24 -12.97 -0.61
N ASN A 38 -9.37 -13.41 0.64
CA ASN A 38 -8.56 -14.49 1.21
C ASN A 38 -7.05 -14.27 1.00
N ALA A 39 -6.56 -13.07 1.30
CA ALA A 39 -5.19 -12.65 1.00
C ALA A 39 -4.13 -13.57 1.64
N TYR A 40 -4.48 -14.27 2.72
CA TYR A 40 -3.60 -15.17 3.48
C TYR A 40 -3.96 -16.66 3.32
N ARG A 41 -4.69 -17.05 2.27
CA ARG A 41 -5.20 -18.42 2.05
C ARG A 41 -4.13 -19.53 2.20
N TRP A 42 -2.88 -19.23 1.87
CA TRP A 42 -1.78 -20.19 1.90
C TRP A 42 -1.29 -20.53 3.30
N ILE A 43 -1.68 -19.74 4.30
CA ILE A 43 -1.24 -19.93 5.67
C ILE A 43 -2.36 -20.64 6.42
N VAL A 44 -2.06 -21.86 6.87
CA VAL A 44 -3.01 -22.96 7.20
C VAL A 44 -3.98 -22.65 8.35
N SER A 45 -3.89 -21.48 8.96
CA SER A 45 -4.50 -21.22 10.27
C SER A 45 -5.39 -19.99 10.33
N LEU A 46 -5.59 -19.27 9.20
CA LEU A 46 -6.44 -18.09 9.21
C LEU A 46 -7.83 -18.33 8.63
N ASP A 47 -8.75 -17.68 9.32
CA ASP A 47 -10.05 -17.30 8.81
C ASP A 47 -9.95 -16.46 7.53
N GLU A 48 -11.07 -16.28 6.83
CA GLU A 48 -11.09 -15.51 5.58
C GLU A 48 -10.78 -14.03 5.83
N VAL A 49 -9.52 -13.64 5.61
CA VAL A 49 -9.10 -12.24 5.71
C VAL A 49 -9.09 -11.62 4.31
N ASN A 50 -9.95 -10.62 4.15
CA ASN A 50 -10.05 -9.81 2.95
C ASN A 50 -9.36 -8.47 3.17
N ILE A 51 -8.56 -8.02 2.20
CA ILE A 51 -7.88 -6.71 2.27
C ILE A 51 -8.57 -5.76 1.30
N GLY A 52 -9.20 -4.70 1.83
CA GLY A 52 -9.77 -3.62 1.04
C GLY A 52 -8.69 -2.66 0.54
N VAL A 53 -8.95 -2.04 -0.62
CA VAL A 53 -8.14 -0.92 -1.11
C VAL A 53 -8.33 0.28 -0.18
N SER A 54 -7.24 0.96 0.15
CA SER A 54 -7.28 2.20 0.92
C SER A 54 -7.73 3.39 0.05
N SER A 55 -7.94 4.55 0.66
CA SER A 55 -8.31 5.80 -0.01
C SER A 55 -7.25 6.33 -0.96
N ASP A 56 -5.98 5.94 -0.77
CA ASP A 56 -4.86 6.25 -1.67
C ASP A 56 -4.72 5.27 -2.84
N MET A 57 -5.68 4.34 -2.99
CA MET A 57 -5.70 3.29 -4.00
C MET A 57 -4.60 2.22 -3.84
N GLU A 58 -4.00 2.10 -2.65
CA GLU A 58 -3.06 1.01 -2.33
C GLU A 58 -3.70 -0.06 -1.45
N PHE A 59 -3.19 -1.28 -1.55
CA PHE A 59 -3.45 -2.34 -0.58
C PHE A 59 -2.35 -2.39 0.46
N TYR A 60 -2.74 -2.52 1.72
CA TYR A 60 -1.81 -2.58 2.85
C TYR A 60 -1.85 -3.95 3.49
N CYS A 61 -0.67 -4.47 3.85
CA CYS A 61 -0.59 -5.70 4.62
C CYS A 61 -1.27 -5.54 5.99
N ALA A 62 -2.11 -6.51 6.34
CA ALA A 62 -2.84 -6.56 7.61
C ALA A 62 -2.01 -7.16 8.76
N ILE A 63 -0.78 -7.63 8.50
CA ILE A 63 0.09 -8.24 9.53
C ILE A 63 0.78 -7.15 10.35
N GLU A 64 0.75 -7.30 11.67
CA GLU A 64 1.39 -6.42 12.63
C GLU A 64 2.91 -6.39 12.40
N GLY A 65 3.49 -5.18 12.43
CA GLY A 65 4.90 -4.96 12.12
C GLY A 65 5.27 -5.03 10.64
N CYS A 66 4.30 -5.20 9.72
CA CYS A 66 4.55 -5.18 8.29
C CYS A 66 3.98 -3.92 7.63
N ASP A 67 4.86 -3.12 7.04
CA ASP A 67 4.49 -1.85 6.37
C ASP A 67 4.43 -1.97 4.83
N PHE A 68 4.38 -3.20 4.32
CA PHE A 68 4.28 -3.41 2.88
C PHE A 68 2.95 -2.86 2.35
N SER A 69 3.04 -2.06 1.28
CA SER A 69 1.91 -1.61 0.47
C SER A 69 2.15 -1.87 -1.01
N SER A 70 1.08 -2.01 -1.78
CA SER A 70 1.14 -2.17 -3.23
C SER A 70 -0.20 -1.82 -3.87
N VAL A 71 -0.16 -1.14 -5.01
CA VAL A 71 -1.33 -0.95 -5.90
C VAL A 71 -1.75 -2.24 -6.62
N ASN A 72 -0.83 -3.22 -6.73
CA ASN A 72 -1.06 -4.48 -7.43
C ASN A 72 -1.45 -5.58 -6.44
N GLU A 73 -2.66 -6.14 -6.63
CA GLU A 73 -3.20 -7.27 -5.88
C GLU A 73 -2.27 -8.50 -5.94
N CYS A 74 -1.66 -8.81 -7.08
CA CYS A 74 -0.80 -9.98 -7.23
C CYS A 74 0.47 -9.86 -6.38
N ARG A 75 1.06 -8.66 -6.34
CA ARG A 75 2.22 -8.36 -5.49
C ARG A 75 1.86 -8.47 -4.01
N LEU A 76 0.69 -7.96 -3.61
CA LEU A 76 0.20 -8.11 -2.25
C LEU A 76 0.03 -9.59 -1.88
N ARG A 77 -0.63 -10.41 -2.70
CA ARG A 77 -0.80 -11.85 -2.42
C ARG A 77 0.54 -12.58 -2.33
N ALA A 78 1.46 -12.29 -3.24
CA ALA A 78 2.81 -12.85 -3.21
C ALA A 78 3.52 -12.46 -1.90
N HIS A 79 3.46 -11.19 -1.52
CA HIS A 79 3.97 -10.71 -0.25
C HIS A 79 3.30 -11.41 0.95
N CYS A 80 1.97 -11.54 0.97
CA CYS A 80 1.23 -12.19 2.05
C CYS A 80 1.68 -13.63 2.29
N SER A 81 2.09 -14.35 1.24
CA SER A 81 2.61 -15.72 1.35
C SER A 81 3.98 -15.84 2.02
N THR A 82 4.71 -14.73 2.18
CA THR A 82 6.03 -14.72 2.83
C THR A 82 5.95 -14.66 4.37
N HIS A 83 4.77 -14.35 4.92
CA HIS A 83 4.57 -14.28 6.36
C HIS A 83 4.54 -15.67 6.99
N LYS A 84 5.33 -15.86 8.05
CA LYS A 84 5.34 -17.09 8.85
C LYS A 84 4.38 -17.03 10.05
N SER A 85 4.19 -15.83 10.60
CA SER A 85 3.31 -15.56 11.74
C SER A 85 2.21 -14.58 11.34
N LEU A 86 1.09 -14.68 12.03
CA LEU A 86 -0.17 -14.06 11.65
C LEU A 86 -0.78 -13.27 12.80
N THR A 87 -0.03 -12.31 13.32
CA THR A 87 -0.62 -11.32 14.22
C THR A 87 -1.21 -10.23 13.35
N LEU A 88 -2.53 -10.06 13.38
CA LEU A 88 -3.21 -9.02 12.59
C LEU A 88 -3.11 -7.66 13.31
N LYS A 89 -3.00 -6.58 12.55
CA LYS A 89 -3.05 -5.20 13.06
C LYS A 89 -4.38 -4.98 13.79
N GLY A 90 -4.35 -4.21 14.89
CA GLY A 90 -5.54 -3.94 15.72
C GLY A 90 -6.72 -3.25 15.03
N ASN A 91 -6.53 -2.72 13.81
CA ASN A 91 -7.58 -2.02 13.04
C ASN A 91 -8.40 -2.97 12.13
N VAL A 92 -8.31 -4.29 12.30
CA VAL A 92 -9.13 -5.23 11.53
C VAL A 92 -10.57 -5.19 12.02
N GLN A 93 -11.50 -4.85 11.13
CA GLN A 93 -12.92 -4.91 11.43
C GLN A 93 -13.46 -6.31 11.12
N PHE A 94 -14.12 -6.91 12.12
CA PHE A 94 -14.92 -8.10 11.89
C PHE A 94 -16.15 -7.73 11.05
N LEU A 95 -16.32 -8.34 9.88
CA LEU A 95 -17.38 -7.96 8.97
C LEU A 95 -18.63 -8.81 9.17
N LYS A 96 -18.51 -10.13 8.99
CA LYS A 96 -19.62 -11.09 9.02
C LYS A 96 -19.11 -12.52 9.06
N HIS A 97 -20.02 -13.45 9.36
CA HIS A 97 -19.80 -14.87 9.06
C HIS A 97 -20.29 -15.20 7.64
N THR A 98 -19.52 -15.98 6.89
CA THR A 98 -19.96 -16.63 5.66
C THR A 98 -20.27 -18.10 5.94
N THR A 99 -21.39 -18.60 5.41
CA THR A 99 -21.73 -20.02 5.50
C THR A 99 -21.14 -20.75 4.30
N LYS A 100 -20.22 -21.67 4.54
CA LYS A 100 -19.65 -22.54 3.51
C LYS A 100 -20.28 -23.92 3.57
N LYS A 101 -20.44 -24.55 2.41
CA LYS A 101 -20.85 -25.95 2.31
C LYS A 101 -19.62 -26.84 2.49
N GLY A 102 -19.55 -27.57 3.59
CA GLY A 102 -18.53 -28.59 3.84
C GLY A 102 -19.04 -30.00 3.59
N LEU A 103 -18.12 -30.98 3.66
CA LEU A 103 -18.43 -32.41 3.54
C LEU A 103 -19.43 -32.88 4.61
N PHE A 104 -19.40 -32.25 5.80
CA PHE A 104 -20.25 -32.54 6.95
C PHE A 104 -21.44 -31.57 7.09
N GLY A 105 -21.82 -30.89 6.00
CA GLY A 105 -22.89 -29.89 6.00
C GLY A 105 -22.37 -28.45 6.06
N PRO A 106 -23.28 -27.46 6.18
CA PRO A 106 -22.89 -26.06 6.20
C PRO A 106 -22.20 -25.68 7.51
N TYR A 107 -21.05 -25.00 7.43
CA TYR A 107 -20.34 -24.43 8.57
C TYR A 107 -20.13 -22.93 8.37
N LYS A 108 -20.08 -22.18 9.47
CA LYS A 108 -19.86 -20.72 9.45
C LYS A 108 -18.36 -20.45 9.59
N VAL A 109 -17.82 -19.66 8.68
CA VAL A 109 -16.44 -19.14 8.75
C VAL A 109 -16.51 -17.64 9.01
N PRO A 110 -15.81 -17.11 10.01
CA PRO A 110 -15.71 -15.67 10.18
C PRO A 110 -14.93 -15.05 9.00
N VAL A 111 -15.40 -13.89 8.55
CA VAL A 111 -14.74 -13.09 7.50
C VAL A 111 -14.34 -11.76 8.08
N TYR A 112 -13.04 -11.48 8.02
CA TYR A 112 -12.45 -10.23 8.47
C TYR A 112 -12.16 -9.35 7.27
N THR A 113 -12.41 -8.06 7.39
CA THR A 113 -12.01 -7.09 6.37
C THR A 113 -11.07 -6.08 6.98
N TYR A 114 -9.89 -5.98 6.40
CA TYR A 114 -8.92 -4.97 6.75
C TYR A 114 -8.94 -3.86 5.71
N THR A 115 -9.29 -2.65 6.14
CA THR A 115 -9.17 -1.44 5.33
C THR A 115 -8.25 -0.50 6.07
N PHE A 116 -7.14 -0.13 5.44
CA PHE A 116 -6.26 0.87 6.04
C PHE A 116 -6.84 2.25 5.79
N GLU A 117 -7.21 2.96 6.85
CA GLU A 117 -7.54 4.38 6.77
C GLU A 117 -6.24 5.16 6.81
N THR A 118 -5.81 5.69 5.65
CA THR A 118 -4.77 6.72 5.68
C THR A 118 -5.37 7.90 6.44
N LYS A 119 -4.83 8.21 7.62
CA LYS A 119 -5.15 9.46 8.31
C LYS A 119 -4.76 10.57 7.36
N THR A 120 -5.74 11.06 6.61
CA THR A 120 -5.54 12.11 5.63
C THR A 120 -5.07 13.30 6.45
N LYS A 121 -3.93 13.91 6.10
CA LYS A 121 -3.29 15.00 6.87
C LYS A 121 -4.16 16.26 7.05
N GLN A 122 -5.45 16.20 6.66
CA GLN A 122 -6.42 17.27 6.77
C GLN A 122 -6.64 17.71 8.24
N ASP A 123 -6.50 16.80 9.21
CA ASP A 123 -6.65 17.15 10.63
C ASP A 123 -5.48 17.94 11.21
N ARG A 124 -4.41 18.22 10.45
CA ARG A 124 -3.29 19.04 10.93
C ARG A 124 -3.39 20.53 10.58
N ILE A 125 -4.41 20.97 9.86
CA ILE A 125 -4.53 22.40 9.49
C ILE A 125 -5.27 23.21 10.56
N ASP A 126 -6.14 22.62 11.37
CA ASP A 126 -6.92 23.38 12.38
C ASP A 126 -6.26 23.49 13.76
N GLU A 127 -5.13 22.81 14.02
CA GLU A 127 -4.47 22.84 15.33
C GLU A 127 -3.28 23.81 15.43
N SER A 128 -3.01 24.61 14.39
CA SER A 128 -1.93 25.63 14.43
C SER A 128 -2.39 27.08 14.62
N ASN A 129 -3.71 27.35 14.60
CA ASN A 129 -4.23 28.73 14.62
C ASN A 129 -4.86 29.19 15.95
N ASN A 130 -4.74 28.43 17.04
CA ASN A 130 -5.31 28.82 18.33
C ASN A 130 -4.31 28.97 19.48
N SER A 131 -3.06 29.35 19.17
CA SER A 131 -2.06 29.74 20.18
C SER A 131 -1.75 31.23 20.11
N HIS A 132 -2.78 32.06 20.33
CA HIS A 132 -2.58 33.45 20.73
C HIS A 132 -3.14 33.69 22.14
N ALA A 133 -2.21 34.07 23.03
CA ALA A 133 -2.39 34.83 24.26
C ALA A 133 -3.09 34.16 25.46
N ALA A 134 -2.29 33.48 26.29
CA ALA A 134 -2.38 33.64 27.74
C ALA A 134 -0.97 33.63 28.33
N LEU A 135 -0.35 34.82 28.35
CA LEU A 135 0.76 35.13 29.25
C LEU A 135 0.22 35.07 30.68
N SER A 136 0.67 34.10 31.48
CA SER A 136 0.64 34.21 32.94
C SER A 136 1.83 33.48 33.54
N SER A 137 2.78 34.32 33.93
CA SER A 137 3.90 34.10 34.85
C SER A 137 3.54 33.25 36.07
N SER A 138 4.34 32.23 36.37
CA SER A 138 4.90 32.04 37.71
C SER A 138 6.11 31.07 37.71
N LEU A 139 7.04 31.38 38.61
CA LEU A 139 8.41 30.88 38.77
C LEU A 139 8.51 29.45 39.35
N PRO A 140 9.74 28.86 39.44
CA PRO A 140 9.97 27.44 39.65
C PRO A 140 10.03 27.07 41.14
N THR A 141 9.56 25.87 41.46
CA THR A 141 9.89 25.20 42.72
C THR A 141 10.76 24.00 42.42
N VAL A 142 12.04 24.17 42.72
CA VAL A 142 13.04 23.11 42.85
C VAL A 142 12.61 22.23 44.02
N ASN A 143 12.42 20.94 43.79
CA ASN A 143 12.60 19.93 44.83
C ASN A 143 13.32 18.73 44.21
N ALA A 144 14.57 18.59 44.62
CA ALA A 144 15.31 17.35 44.57
C ALA A 144 14.60 16.30 45.44
N ILE A 145 14.75 15.01 45.10
CA ILE A 145 15.11 13.90 46.01
C ILE A 145 15.10 12.57 45.23
N GLU A 146 16.28 11.97 45.25
CA GLU A 146 16.67 10.54 45.28
C GLU A 146 16.17 9.52 44.24
N ALA A 147 17.19 8.91 43.61
CA ALA A 147 17.17 7.58 43.04
C ALA A 147 17.07 6.50 44.13
N PRO A 148 16.66 5.28 43.73
CA PRO A 148 17.50 4.14 44.06
C PRO A 148 17.86 3.32 42.83
N GLN A 149 19.15 3.02 42.75
CA GLN A 149 19.71 1.97 41.91
C GLN A 149 19.21 0.61 42.39
N VAL A 150 18.74 -0.23 41.47
CA VAL A 150 18.76 -1.68 41.67
C VAL A 150 19.42 -2.30 40.45
N ALA A 151 20.65 -2.76 40.67
CA ALA A 151 21.35 -3.69 39.82
C ALA A 151 20.68 -5.06 39.90
N VAL A 152 20.35 -5.65 38.75
CA VAL A 152 20.20 -7.10 38.63
C VAL A 152 20.98 -7.53 37.41
N SER A 153 22.17 -8.05 37.69
CA SER A 153 22.91 -8.97 36.83
C SER A 153 22.02 -10.15 36.46
N ASN A 154 22.03 -10.55 35.19
CA ASN A 154 21.98 -11.96 34.82
C ASN A 154 22.61 -12.13 33.44
N SER A 155 23.89 -12.47 33.48
CA SER A 155 24.62 -13.21 32.49
C SER A 155 23.94 -14.55 32.21
N ASN A 156 23.70 -14.86 30.93
CA ASN A 156 23.76 -16.23 30.42
C ASN A 156 24.21 -16.17 28.96
N ASP A 157 25.51 -16.37 28.81
CA ASP A 157 26.13 -16.88 27.60
C ASP A 157 25.51 -18.24 27.24
N ALA A 158 24.98 -18.32 26.03
CA ALA A 158 24.85 -19.58 25.31
C ALA A 158 25.11 -19.30 23.83
N ALA A 159 26.40 -19.18 23.52
CA ALA A 159 26.90 -19.31 22.16
C ALA A 159 26.62 -20.73 21.67
N THR A 160 25.68 -20.88 20.75
CA THR A 160 25.53 -22.10 19.96
C THR A 160 25.75 -21.73 18.50
N SER A 161 26.97 -21.96 18.05
CA SER A 161 27.36 -21.87 16.64
C SER A 161 26.46 -22.75 15.77
N PRO A 162 25.98 -22.27 14.61
CA PRO A 162 25.37 -23.14 13.61
C PRO A 162 26.43 -23.99 12.91
N PRO A 163 26.12 -25.24 12.52
CA PRO A 163 27.05 -26.14 11.86
C PRO A 163 27.35 -25.68 10.43
N SER A 164 28.64 -25.72 10.09
CA SER A 164 29.17 -25.51 8.73
C SER A 164 28.51 -26.45 7.72
N LEU A 165 27.98 -25.89 6.63
CA LEU A 165 27.60 -26.68 5.46
C LEU A 165 28.85 -27.20 4.74
N PRO A 166 28.83 -28.43 4.21
CA PRO A 166 29.86 -28.92 3.32
C PRO A 166 29.80 -28.18 1.98
N SER A 167 30.94 -27.62 1.58
CA SER A 167 31.22 -27.18 0.22
C SER A 167 31.01 -28.34 -0.75
N GLN A 168 30.02 -28.21 -1.63
CA GLN A 168 29.86 -29.13 -2.74
C GLN A 168 30.48 -28.49 -3.98
N ASP A 169 31.74 -28.89 -4.19
CA ASP A 169 32.45 -28.79 -5.45
C ASP A 169 31.77 -29.73 -6.45
N ASN A 170 31.37 -29.21 -7.61
CA ASN A 170 31.09 -29.98 -8.83
C ASN A 170 30.95 -29.04 -10.03
N SER A 171 32.10 -28.79 -10.64
CA SER A 171 32.43 -29.11 -12.03
C SER A 171 31.41 -28.86 -13.16
N ASP A 172 31.91 -28.10 -14.13
CA ASP A 172 31.74 -28.26 -15.57
C ASP A 172 30.34 -28.13 -16.18
N ALA A 173 30.06 -26.92 -16.67
CA ALA A 173 29.24 -26.74 -17.86
C ALA A 173 29.76 -25.57 -18.71
N ALA A 174 30.52 -25.93 -19.74
CA ALA A 174 30.72 -25.25 -21.03
C ALA A 174 30.35 -23.75 -21.11
N THR A 175 31.39 -22.93 -21.05
CA THR A 175 31.40 -21.56 -21.57
C THR A 175 31.12 -21.59 -23.09
N ILE A 176 29.90 -21.24 -23.50
CA ILE A 176 29.64 -20.79 -24.88
C ILE A 176 29.90 -19.29 -24.89
N ILE A 177 31.09 -18.92 -25.36
CA ILE A 177 31.42 -17.52 -25.71
C ILE A 177 30.64 -17.22 -27.00
N VAL A 178 29.47 -16.61 -26.87
CA VAL A 178 28.84 -15.89 -27.98
C VAL A 178 29.44 -14.49 -27.97
N GLU A 179 30.38 -14.29 -28.88
CA GLU A 179 30.95 -12.99 -29.21
C GLU A 179 29.84 -12.10 -29.80
N PHE A 180 29.16 -11.36 -28.92
CA PHE A 180 28.22 -10.32 -29.31
C PHE A 180 28.99 -9.01 -29.32
N THR A 181 29.47 -8.63 -30.51
CA THR A 181 29.96 -7.29 -30.81
C THR A 181 28.78 -6.32 -30.78
N SER A 182 28.40 -5.90 -29.57
CA SER A 182 27.60 -4.70 -29.37
C SER A 182 28.56 -3.51 -29.38
N GLU A 183 28.47 -2.70 -30.43
CA GLU A 183 29.08 -1.39 -30.48
C GLU A 183 28.60 -0.57 -29.27
N ILE A 184 29.48 -0.45 -28.27
CA ILE A 184 29.31 0.42 -27.12
C ILE A 184 29.54 1.84 -27.62
N ILE A 185 28.46 2.52 -28.03
CA ILE A 185 28.44 3.98 -28.11
C ILE A 185 28.38 4.49 -26.67
N THR A 186 29.56 4.70 -26.08
CA THR A 186 29.74 5.41 -24.81
C THR A 186 29.64 6.92 -25.07
N ASN A 187 28.42 7.38 -25.34
CA ASN A 187 28.10 8.78 -25.15
C ASN A 187 27.52 8.95 -23.75
N ALA A 188 28.42 9.18 -22.80
CA ALA A 188 28.07 9.67 -21.48
C ALA A 188 27.54 11.10 -21.61
N GLU A 189 26.23 11.24 -21.83
CA GLU A 189 25.54 12.50 -21.61
C GLU A 189 25.25 12.69 -20.11
N PRO A 190 25.52 13.88 -19.56
CA PRO A 190 25.23 14.19 -18.17
C PRO A 190 23.71 14.14 -17.95
N ALA A 191 23.32 13.57 -16.80
CA ALA A 191 21.94 13.50 -16.32
C ALA A 191 21.27 14.88 -16.38
N THR A 192 20.54 15.10 -17.48
CA THR A 192 19.72 16.28 -17.66
C THR A 192 18.50 16.09 -16.78
N GLU A 193 18.59 16.73 -15.63
CA GLU A 193 17.58 16.95 -14.62
C GLU A 193 16.16 17.01 -15.22
N CYS A 194 15.29 16.10 -14.79
CA CYS A 194 13.93 15.87 -15.31
C CYS A 194 12.93 16.98 -14.90
N PHE A 195 13.31 18.26 -15.09
CA PHE A 195 12.51 19.43 -14.71
C PHE A 195 11.16 19.51 -15.42
N GLY A 196 11.05 18.95 -16.64
CA GLY A 196 9.84 19.10 -17.47
C GLY A 196 8.59 18.37 -16.95
N ILE A 197 8.74 17.22 -16.28
CA ILE A 197 7.57 16.40 -15.89
C ILE A 197 6.80 17.05 -14.74
N ASN A 198 7.50 17.65 -13.78
CA ASN A 198 6.86 18.30 -12.63
C ASN A 198 6.14 19.59 -13.04
N GLU A 199 6.74 20.38 -13.93
CA GLU A 199 6.12 21.58 -14.49
C GLU A 199 4.87 21.24 -15.33
N MET A 200 4.95 20.18 -16.15
CA MET A 200 3.80 19.69 -16.92
C MET A 200 2.65 19.23 -16.03
N LYS A 201 2.94 18.50 -14.94
CA LYS A 201 1.93 18.10 -13.95
C LYS A 201 1.30 19.31 -13.26
N ALA A 202 2.09 20.32 -12.91
CA ALA A 202 1.59 21.56 -12.30
C ALA A 202 0.67 22.32 -13.27
N ALA A 203 1.07 22.45 -14.53
CA ALA A 203 0.26 23.09 -15.58
C ALA A 203 -1.07 22.37 -15.82
N LEU A 204 -1.06 21.04 -15.85
CA LEU A 204 -2.28 20.24 -15.99
C LEU A 204 -3.24 20.42 -14.80
N ARG A 205 -2.72 20.43 -13.57
CA ARG A 205 -3.53 20.70 -12.37
C ARG A 205 -4.13 22.10 -12.38
N ALA A 206 -3.34 23.11 -12.76
CA ALA A 206 -3.83 24.49 -12.87
C ALA A 206 -4.96 24.62 -13.90
N LYS A 207 -4.81 23.98 -15.07
CA LYS A 207 -5.85 23.98 -16.12
C LYS A 207 -7.12 23.26 -15.68
N TYR A 208 -6.99 22.11 -15.00
CA TYR A 208 -8.13 21.37 -14.46
C TYR A 208 -8.88 22.18 -13.40
N ASN A 209 -8.15 22.73 -12.42
CA ASN A 209 -8.74 23.54 -11.34
C ASN A 209 -9.45 24.78 -11.88
N LYS A 210 -8.85 25.47 -12.86
CA LYS A 210 -9.49 26.61 -13.53
C LYS A 210 -10.80 26.20 -14.20
N THR A 211 -10.81 25.07 -14.90
CA THR A 211 -12.01 24.58 -15.60
C THR A 211 -13.16 24.27 -14.63
N ILE A 212 -12.84 23.57 -13.52
CA ILE A 212 -13.81 23.27 -12.46
C ILE A 212 -14.36 24.55 -11.83
N PHE A 213 -13.49 25.54 -11.58
CA PHE A 213 -13.90 26.83 -11.01
C PHE A 213 -14.81 27.61 -11.96
N ASP A 214 -14.45 27.72 -13.24
CA ASP A 214 -15.24 28.43 -14.25
C ASP A 214 -16.62 27.77 -14.45
N GLU A 215 -16.69 26.43 -14.40
CA GLU A 215 -17.96 25.69 -14.50
C GLU A 215 -18.85 25.88 -13.26
N ALA A 216 -18.26 25.86 -12.06
CA ALA A 216 -18.97 26.14 -10.81
C ALA A 216 -19.53 27.58 -10.80
N LEU A 217 -18.73 28.56 -11.24
CA LEU A 217 -19.14 29.96 -11.33
C LEU A 217 -20.28 30.15 -12.34
N ARG A 218 -20.19 29.49 -13.51
CA ARG A 218 -21.25 29.50 -14.53
C ARG A 218 -22.56 28.95 -13.97
N THR A 219 -22.50 27.83 -13.24
CA THR A 219 -23.67 27.21 -12.62
C THR A 219 -24.30 28.10 -11.56
N MET A 220 -23.48 28.80 -10.76
CA MET A 220 -23.99 29.78 -9.78
C MET A 220 -24.67 30.97 -10.47
N MET A 221 -24.05 31.52 -11.52
CA MET A 221 -24.64 32.63 -12.28
C MET A 221 -25.97 32.25 -12.93
N GLU A 222 -26.08 31.04 -13.49
CA GLU A 222 -27.33 30.54 -14.08
C GLU A 222 -28.44 30.44 -13.02
N LYS A 223 -28.11 29.94 -11.82
CA LYS A 223 -29.07 29.89 -10.70
C LYS A 223 -29.53 31.27 -10.25
N VAL A 224 -28.61 32.24 -10.20
CA VAL A 224 -28.94 33.64 -9.86
C VAL A 224 -29.85 34.24 -10.93
N LYS A 225 -29.58 33.98 -12.21
CA LYS A 225 -30.42 34.43 -13.33
C LYS A 225 -31.85 33.89 -13.21
N ILE A 226 -32.00 32.57 -13.00
CA ILE A 226 -33.31 31.93 -12.79
C ILE A 226 -34.04 32.53 -11.59
N TYR A 227 -33.33 32.81 -10.49
CA TYR A 227 -33.92 33.43 -9.31
C TYR A 227 -34.42 34.86 -9.59
N MET A 228 -33.66 35.65 -10.34
CA MET A 228 -34.04 37.01 -10.73
C MET A 228 -35.25 37.03 -11.65
N GLU A 229 -35.28 36.17 -12.68
CA GLU A 229 -36.43 36.01 -13.59
C GLU A 229 -37.71 35.67 -12.81
N LYS A 230 -37.63 34.66 -11.93
CA LYS A 230 -38.76 34.24 -11.07
C LYS A 230 -39.22 35.33 -10.09
N THR A 231 -38.31 36.21 -9.66
CA THR A 231 -38.64 37.33 -8.78
C THR A 231 -39.37 38.43 -9.55
N MET A 232 -38.95 38.72 -10.79
CA MET A 232 -39.64 39.69 -11.66
C MET A 232 -41.04 39.21 -12.04
N GLU A 233 -41.24 37.92 -12.33
CA GLU A 233 -42.56 37.34 -12.59
C GLU A 233 -43.55 37.47 -11.44
N ARG A 234 -43.08 37.60 -10.19
CA ARG A 234 -43.95 37.78 -9.02
C ARG A 234 -44.35 39.23 -8.77
N LEU A 235 -43.63 40.18 -9.37
CA LEU A 235 -43.83 41.61 -9.17
C LEU A 235 -44.62 42.28 -10.30
N GLY A 236 -44.75 41.64 -11.46
CA GLY A 236 -45.59 42.07 -12.58
C GLY A 236 -46.97 41.44 -12.56
#